data_AF-A0A3B0UA59-F1
#
_entry.id   AF-A0A3B0UA59-F1
#
_cell.length_a   1.000
_cell.length_b   1.000
_cell.length_c   1.000
_cell.angle_alpha   90.00
_cell.angle_beta   90.00
_cell.angle_gamma   90.00
#
_symmetry.space_group_name_H-M   'P 1'
#
loop_
_entity.id
_entity.type
_entity.pdbx_description
1 polymer ?
#
loop_
_entity_poly.entity_id
_entity_poly.type
_entity_poly.pdbx_seq_one_letter_code
_entity_poly.pdbx_strand_id
1 'polypeptide(L)'
;MNNFYFGFLEENSIVSITDKHGKITYVNDKFCKISKYSRKELIGQNHRIINSGYHPKELFADMWKTISNGNTWRGEICNRAKDGSLYWVESFIKPELDFNGKPIKYYSFRIIITERKQREEEQFYQTVEKLGALFENSHGFQFFIAKNRTLLSFNKSGGKIPQISRGSKIGNASGLVDFGSFLKDFEDHFESSLSGQEIVLEQKVDFLNNGKATWFLVTYYPVDDNQGNITGVSITAVDIDQRKTAEIDLHSAFEQKRALISSIPDPIFFKDGKGKWLIINTSAMDLFQVKRGEWAGKTDLQMVNVRPLFKEVFELFHTNDELTWIAGTTTEMTEFVMHNGSKEEFNVSRYPIYHEDGRRKAMVVICHNITELKKNKEKLKKQNNQLMRIAWLQAHTARAPVARILGLANIIKLSDKNDPLNEEIIARMVECAQTLDNVI
;
A
#
# COMPACT_ATOMS: atom_id res chain seq x y z
N MET A 1 -1.67 68.71 21.05
CA MET A 1 -1.22 67.39 20.54
C MET A 1 0.16 67.58 19.94
N ASN A 2 1.14 66.75 20.33
CA ASN A 2 2.54 66.87 19.90
C ASN A 2 2.67 66.96 18.36
N ASN A 3 3.35 68.00 17.88
CA ASN A 3 3.56 68.31 16.45
C ASN A 3 4.17 67.13 15.65
N PHE A 4 4.93 66.25 16.34
CA PHE A 4 5.56 65.07 15.74
C PHE A 4 4.55 64.02 15.24
N TYR A 5 3.50 63.72 16.02
CA TYR A 5 2.49 62.72 15.62
C TYR A 5 1.62 63.21 14.46
N PHE A 6 1.35 64.53 14.41
CA PHE A 6 0.59 65.12 13.31
C PHE A 6 1.39 65.08 12.01
N GLY A 7 2.68 65.45 12.04
CA GLY A 7 3.57 65.38 10.87
C GLY A 7 3.72 63.96 10.32
N PHE A 8 3.88 62.95 11.19
CA PHE A 8 3.96 61.55 10.76
C PHE A 8 2.68 61.06 10.06
N LEU A 9 1.51 61.47 10.56
CA LEU A 9 0.22 61.16 9.93
C LEU A 9 0.05 61.90 8.59
N GLU A 10 0.53 63.15 8.48
CA GLU A 10 0.45 63.93 7.24
C GLU A 10 1.23 63.32 6.07
N GLU A 11 2.39 62.73 6.33
CA GLU A 11 3.22 62.08 5.29
C GLU A 11 2.66 60.70 4.88
N ASN A 12 2.10 59.97 5.83
CA ASN A 12 1.78 58.55 5.63
C ASN A 12 0.31 58.27 5.31
N SER A 13 -0.59 59.24 5.46
CA SER A 13 -2.03 59.03 5.26
C SER A 13 -2.72 60.13 4.46
N ILE A 14 -3.92 59.84 3.98
CA ILE A 14 -4.81 60.85 3.40
C ILE A 14 -5.55 61.52 4.55
N VAL A 15 -5.38 62.84 4.70
CA VAL A 15 -6.01 63.61 5.76
C VAL A 15 -6.93 64.67 5.15
N SER A 16 -8.13 64.79 5.70
CA SER A 16 -9.04 65.89 5.39
C SER A 16 -9.87 66.30 6.59
N ILE A 17 -10.23 67.58 6.64
CA ILE A 17 -11.14 68.14 7.64
C ILE A 17 -12.35 68.69 6.91
N THR A 18 -13.53 68.50 7.48
CA THR A 18 -14.76 69.12 7.00
C THR A 18 -15.44 69.96 8.08
N ASP A 19 -16.32 70.83 7.63
CA ASP A 19 -17.34 71.41 8.51
C ASP A 19 -18.45 70.41 8.86
N LYS A 20 -19.39 70.82 9.72
CA LYS A 20 -20.56 70.03 10.13
C LYS A 20 -21.47 69.57 8.96
N HIS A 21 -21.34 70.16 7.77
CA HIS A 21 -22.11 69.81 6.58
C HIS A 21 -21.33 68.91 5.59
N GLY A 22 -20.10 68.50 5.94
CA GLY A 22 -19.27 67.67 5.08
C GLY A 22 -18.56 68.44 3.96
N LYS A 23 -18.50 69.77 4.05
CA LYS A 23 -17.73 70.61 3.12
C LYS A 23 -16.26 70.59 3.54
N ILE A 24 -15.37 70.28 2.61
CA ILE A 24 -13.94 70.13 2.85
C ILE A 24 -13.32 71.50 3.17
N THR A 25 -12.71 71.62 4.35
CA THR A 25 -12.01 72.83 4.82
C THR A 25 -10.50 72.67 4.82
N TYR A 26 -10.00 71.43 4.82
CA TYR A 26 -8.58 71.11 4.74
C TYR A 26 -8.33 69.79 4.02
N VAL A 27 -7.23 69.71 3.26
CA VAL A 27 -6.68 68.49 2.66
C VAL A 27 -5.15 68.54 2.65
N ASN A 28 -4.51 67.42 2.96
CA ASN A 28 -3.06 67.30 2.84
C ASN A 28 -2.62 67.01 1.39
N ASP A 29 -1.32 67.08 1.12
CA ASP A 29 -0.78 66.86 -0.23
C ASP A 29 -1.02 65.43 -0.73
N LYS A 30 -1.05 64.44 0.17
CA LYS A 30 -1.34 63.05 -0.18
C LYS A 30 -2.76 62.88 -0.73
N PHE A 31 -3.76 63.58 -0.17
CA PHE A 31 -5.10 63.59 -0.74
C PHE A 31 -5.10 64.17 -2.16
N CYS A 32 -4.45 65.31 -2.38
CA CYS A 32 -4.35 65.90 -3.73
C CYS A 32 -3.68 64.94 -4.72
N LYS A 33 -2.57 64.31 -4.32
CA LYS A 33 -1.80 63.38 -5.16
C LYS A 33 -2.61 62.14 -5.55
N ILE A 34 -3.29 61.51 -4.61
CA ILE A 34 -4.03 60.26 -4.85
C ILE A 34 -5.36 60.50 -5.56
N SER A 35 -6.09 61.54 -5.16
CA SER A 35 -7.37 61.87 -5.79
C SER A 35 -7.21 62.56 -7.14
N LYS A 36 -6.01 63.08 -7.44
CA LYS A 36 -5.66 63.85 -8.66
C LYS A 36 -6.46 65.14 -8.82
N TYR A 37 -7.17 65.57 -7.78
CA TYR A 37 -7.74 66.90 -7.67
C TYR A 37 -6.74 67.85 -7.02
N SER A 38 -6.67 69.08 -7.52
CA SER A 38 -5.90 70.11 -6.84
C SER A 38 -6.58 70.52 -5.53
N ARG A 39 -5.81 71.06 -4.59
CA ARG A 39 -6.33 71.59 -3.33
C ARG A 39 -7.44 72.63 -3.57
N LYS A 40 -7.30 73.49 -4.59
CA LYS A 40 -8.30 74.50 -4.95
C LYS A 40 -9.63 73.87 -5.40
N GLU A 41 -9.59 72.72 -6.05
CA GLU A 41 -10.79 71.99 -6.48
C GLU A 41 -11.44 71.23 -5.32
N LEU A 42 -10.66 70.76 -4.35
CA LEU A 42 -11.17 70.02 -3.19
C LEU A 42 -11.76 70.93 -2.12
N ILE A 43 -11.10 72.04 -1.80
CA ILE A 43 -11.53 72.95 -0.74
C ILE A 43 -12.88 73.58 -1.12
N GLY A 44 -13.82 73.50 -0.21
CA GLY A 44 -15.18 74.00 -0.39
C GLY A 44 -16.12 73.04 -1.12
N GLN A 45 -15.64 71.88 -1.58
CA GLN A 45 -16.52 70.84 -2.13
C GLN A 45 -16.98 69.88 -1.05
N ASN A 46 -18.08 69.17 -1.33
CA ASN A 46 -18.50 68.05 -0.50
C ASN A 46 -17.62 66.82 -0.80
N HIS A 47 -17.29 66.00 0.22
CA HIS A 47 -16.50 64.77 0.05
C HIS A 47 -17.03 63.79 -1.01
N ARG A 48 -18.29 63.93 -1.42
CA ARG A 48 -18.89 63.18 -2.54
C ARG A 48 -18.18 63.37 -3.89
N ILE A 49 -17.34 64.40 -4.06
CA ILE A 49 -16.55 64.65 -5.28
C ILE A 49 -15.68 63.44 -5.71
N ILE A 50 -15.24 62.63 -4.74
CA ILE A 50 -14.41 61.42 -4.99
C ILE A 50 -15.23 60.12 -4.94
N ASN A 51 -16.56 60.19 -4.92
CA ASN A 51 -17.40 58.99 -4.80
C ASN A 51 -17.33 58.15 -6.08
N SER A 52 -17.02 56.86 -5.92
CA SER A 52 -16.94 55.88 -7.02
C SER A 52 -18.30 55.32 -7.45
N GLY A 53 -19.35 55.46 -6.64
CA GLY A 53 -20.63 54.77 -6.85
C GLY A 53 -20.57 53.25 -6.63
N TYR A 54 -19.43 52.71 -6.20
CA TYR A 54 -19.25 51.28 -5.94
C TYR A 54 -20.07 50.80 -4.72
N HIS A 55 -20.14 51.64 -3.69
CA HIS A 55 -20.76 51.29 -2.42
C HIS A 55 -22.27 51.57 -2.41
N PRO A 56 -23.06 50.69 -1.77
CA PRO A 56 -24.50 50.91 -1.57
C PRO A 56 -24.75 52.18 -0.73
N LYS A 57 -25.91 52.83 -0.91
CA LYS A 57 -26.23 54.10 -0.22
C LYS A 57 -26.28 53.93 1.31
N GLU A 58 -26.65 52.73 1.74
CA GLU A 58 -26.78 52.28 3.11
C GLU A 58 -25.47 52.43 3.89
N LEU A 59 -24.32 52.16 3.24
CA LEU A 59 -23.00 52.33 3.85
C LEU A 59 -22.72 53.78 4.24
N PHE A 60 -23.05 54.73 3.35
CA PHE A 60 -22.86 56.15 3.63
C PHE A 60 -23.91 56.69 4.61
N ALA A 61 -25.13 56.15 4.60
CA ALA A 61 -26.16 56.50 5.57
C ALA A 61 -25.74 56.09 6.99
N ASP A 62 -25.20 54.88 7.16
CA ASP A 62 -24.63 54.39 8.41
C ASP A 62 -23.43 55.24 8.87
N MET A 63 -22.52 55.57 7.94
CA MET A 63 -21.41 56.49 8.21
C MET A 63 -21.90 57.83 8.76
N TRP A 64 -22.84 58.48 8.07
CA TRP A 64 -23.38 59.77 8.48
C TRP A 64 -24.08 59.70 9.83
N LYS A 65 -24.92 58.67 10.05
CA LYS A 65 -25.58 58.43 11.32
C LYS A 65 -24.58 58.24 12.46
N THR A 66 -23.49 57.52 12.22
CA THR A 66 -22.45 57.26 13.22
C THR A 66 -21.75 58.55 13.63
N ILE A 67 -21.24 59.30 12.65
CA ILE A 67 -20.46 60.50 12.93
C ILE A 67 -21.31 61.67 13.43
N SER A 68 -22.58 61.78 12.98
CA SER A 68 -23.49 62.82 13.47
C SER A 68 -23.90 62.60 14.93
N ASN A 69 -23.87 61.35 15.40
CA ASN A 69 -24.12 60.99 16.80
C ASN A 69 -22.87 61.14 17.68
N GLY A 70 -21.77 61.69 17.14
CA GLY A 70 -20.53 61.91 17.89
C GLY A 70 -19.61 60.68 17.99
N ASN A 71 -19.94 59.57 17.32
CA ASN A 71 -19.13 58.36 17.33
C ASN A 71 -18.09 58.36 16.20
N THR A 72 -17.01 57.60 16.40
CA THR A 72 -16.00 57.38 15.34
C THR A 72 -16.49 56.32 14.37
N TRP A 73 -16.41 56.60 13.08
CA TRP A 73 -16.71 55.62 12.03
C TRP A 73 -15.42 55.08 11.42
N ARG A 74 -15.42 53.77 11.12
CA ARG A 74 -14.34 53.07 10.41
C ARG A 74 -14.95 52.26 9.28
N GLY A 75 -14.37 52.32 8.08
CA GLY A 75 -14.79 51.47 6.98
C GLY A 75 -13.90 51.60 5.75
N GLU A 76 -14.01 50.63 4.85
CA GLU A 76 -13.27 50.60 3.60
C GLU A 76 -14.11 51.23 2.49
N ILE A 77 -13.55 52.23 1.80
CA ILE A 77 -14.24 52.99 0.75
C ILE A 77 -13.43 52.89 -0.54
N CYS A 78 -14.12 52.59 -1.62
CA CYS A 78 -13.60 52.70 -2.98
C CYS A 78 -13.92 54.10 -3.47
N ASN A 79 -12.91 54.89 -3.79
CA ASN A 79 -13.04 56.25 -4.31
C ASN A 79 -12.57 56.30 -5.76
N ARG A 80 -13.03 57.33 -6.48
CA ARG A 80 -12.63 57.62 -7.85
C ARG A 80 -11.84 58.93 -7.90
N ALA A 81 -10.65 58.86 -8.47
CA ALA A 81 -9.81 60.02 -8.74
C ALA A 81 -10.37 60.81 -9.94
N LYS A 82 -9.87 62.03 -10.12
CA LYS A 82 -10.30 62.95 -11.20
C LYS A 82 -10.21 62.36 -12.60
N ASP A 83 -9.21 61.51 -12.84
CA ASP A 83 -8.99 60.85 -14.13
C ASP A 83 -9.81 59.57 -14.31
N GLY A 84 -10.68 59.23 -13.36
CA GLY A 84 -11.52 58.04 -13.39
C GLY A 84 -10.91 56.82 -12.69
N SER A 85 -9.62 56.84 -12.33
CA SER A 85 -8.98 55.70 -11.66
C SER A 85 -9.57 55.44 -10.27
N LEU A 86 -9.74 54.16 -9.93
CA LEU A 86 -10.27 53.74 -8.62
C LEU A 86 -9.14 53.51 -7.62
N TYR A 87 -9.37 53.90 -6.37
CA TYR A 87 -8.46 53.62 -5.26
C TYR A 87 -9.23 53.30 -3.99
N TRP A 88 -8.71 52.34 -3.23
CA TRP A 88 -9.31 51.90 -2.00
C TRP A 88 -8.62 52.53 -0.79
N VAL A 89 -9.44 52.93 0.17
CA VAL A 89 -8.97 53.50 1.42
C VAL A 89 -9.68 52.86 2.61
N GLU A 90 -8.94 52.54 3.65
CA GLU A 90 -9.50 52.34 4.96
C GLU A 90 -9.63 53.72 5.63
N SER A 91 -10.86 54.14 5.90
CA SER A 91 -11.18 55.48 6.40
C SER A 91 -11.61 55.43 7.85
N PHE A 92 -11.07 56.36 8.63
CA PHE A 92 -11.45 56.66 10.01
C PHE A 92 -11.97 58.09 10.03
N ILE A 93 -13.18 58.30 10.56
CA ILE A 93 -13.81 59.61 10.65
C ILE A 93 -14.18 59.87 12.10
N LYS A 94 -13.58 60.91 12.69
CA LYS A 94 -13.81 61.33 14.06
C LYS A 94 -14.45 62.72 14.10
N PRO A 95 -15.63 62.87 14.72
CA PRO A 95 -16.22 64.19 14.93
C PRO A 95 -15.48 64.97 16.02
N GLU A 96 -15.38 66.28 15.83
CA GLU A 96 -15.09 67.26 16.89
C GLU A 96 -16.42 67.75 17.45
N LEU A 97 -16.60 67.68 18.76
CA LEU A 97 -17.84 68.05 19.42
C LEU A 97 -17.72 69.42 20.09
N ASP A 98 -18.80 70.19 20.08
CA ASP A 98 -18.93 71.37 20.94
C ASP A 98 -19.26 71.00 22.40
N PHE A 99 -19.40 72.01 23.25
CA PHE A 99 -19.75 71.85 24.67
C PHE A 99 -21.11 71.19 24.91
N ASN A 100 -21.99 71.16 23.91
CA ASN A 100 -23.32 70.54 23.95
C ASN A 100 -23.31 69.13 23.32
N GLY A 101 -22.14 68.59 22.96
CA GLY A 101 -22.00 67.28 22.33
C GLY A 101 -22.39 67.24 20.86
N LYS A 102 -22.56 68.40 20.19
CA LYS A 102 -22.90 68.45 18.76
C LYS A 102 -21.64 68.51 17.88
N PRO A 103 -21.57 67.73 16.79
CA PRO A 103 -20.45 67.81 15.85
C PRO A 103 -20.31 69.18 15.19
N ILE A 104 -19.13 69.78 15.27
CA ILE A 104 -18.78 71.04 14.61
C ILE A 104 -17.85 70.84 13.41
N LYS A 105 -17.03 69.79 13.42
CA LYS A 105 -16.09 69.41 12.36
C LYS A 105 -15.95 67.90 12.31
N TYR A 106 -15.47 67.37 11.19
CA TYR A 106 -15.06 65.97 11.10
C TYR A 106 -13.62 65.87 10.62
N TYR A 107 -12.82 65.11 11.36
CA TYR A 107 -11.46 64.73 10.98
C TYR A 107 -11.50 63.37 10.31
N SER A 108 -11.03 63.29 9.07
CA SER A 108 -10.90 62.04 8.33
C SER A 108 -9.43 61.71 8.09
N PHE A 109 -9.04 60.52 8.54
CA PHE A 109 -7.75 59.90 8.30
C PHE A 109 -7.96 58.64 7.47
N ARG A 110 -7.17 58.43 6.41
CA ARG A 110 -7.34 57.28 5.52
C ARG A 110 -6.02 56.66 5.11
N ILE A 111 -5.97 55.33 5.15
CA ILE A 111 -4.85 54.53 4.71
C ILE A 111 -5.19 53.96 3.34
N ILE A 112 -4.27 54.07 2.38
CA ILE A 112 -4.45 53.48 1.06
C ILE A 112 -4.30 51.96 1.19
N ILE A 113 -5.30 51.22 0.74
CA ILE A 113 -5.35 49.76 0.80
C ILE A 113 -5.54 49.13 -0.59
N THR A 114 -5.38 49.91 -1.67
CA THR A 114 -5.57 49.44 -3.06
C THR A 114 -4.73 48.20 -3.38
N GLU A 115 -3.43 48.21 -3.09
CA GLU A 115 -2.54 47.08 -3.37
C GLU A 115 -2.90 45.83 -2.55
N ARG A 116 -3.45 46.00 -1.34
CA ARG A 116 -3.93 44.89 -0.52
C ARG A 116 -5.16 44.26 -1.18
N LYS A 117 -6.12 45.09 -1.62
CA LYS A 117 -7.34 44.61 -2.31
C LYS A 117 -7.04 43.88 -3.61
N GLN A 118 -6.12 44.42 -4.42
CA GLN A 118 -5.69 43.76 -5.65
C GLN A 118 -5.05 42.39 -5.38
N ARG A 119 -4.17 42.30 -4.37
CA ARG A 119 -3.57 41.01 -3.99
C ARG A 119 -4.60 40.01 -3.45
N GLU A 120 -5.57 40.45 -2.64
CA GLU A 120 -6.66 39.59 -2.16
C GLU A 120 -7.49 39.03 -3.33
N GLU A 121 -7.80 39.87 -4.31
CA GLU A 121 -8.53 39.48 -5.52
C GLU A 121 -7.72 38.53 -6.42
N GLU A 122 -6.45 38.85 -6.68
CA GLU A 122 -5.53 37.98 -7.42
C GLU A 122 -5.38 36.60 -6.76
N GLN A 123 -5.20 36.58 -5.43
CA GLN A 123 -5.11 35.33 -4.67
C GLN A 123 -6.38 34.51 -4.75
N PHE A 124 -7.54 35.16 -4.69
CA PHE A 124 -8.83 34.49 -4.86
C PHE A 124 -8.93 33.83 -6.25
N TYR A 125 -8.64 34.58 -7.32
CA TYR A 125 -8.67 34.05 -8.68
C TYR A 125 -7.65 32.91 -8.88
N GLN A 126 -6.43 33.06 -8.39
CA GLN A 126 -5.41 32.00 -8.45
C GLN A 126 -5.85 30.74 -7.70
N THR A 127 -6.53 30.90 -6.56
CA THR A 127 -7.02 29.76 -5.77
C THR A 127 -8.12 29.02 -6.52
N VAL A 128 -9.09 29.76 -7.08
CA VAL A 128 -10.17 29.17 -7.90
C VAL A 128 -9.60 28.46 -9.13
N GLU A 129 -8.63 29.05 -9.82
CA GLU A 129 -7.98 28.45 -10.99
C GLU A 129 -7.21 27.17 -10.61
N LYS A 130 -6.42 27.19 -9.53
CA LYS A 130 -5.71 26.01 -9.04
C LYS A 130 -6.66 24.88 -8.67
N LEU A 131 -7.75 25.18 -7.95
CA LEU A 131 -8.77 24.19 -7.58
C LEU A 131 -9.45 23.61 -8.83
N GLY A 132 -9.78 24.45 -9.81
CA GLY A 132 -10.31 24.00 -11.10
C GLY A 132 -9.34 23.08 -11.84
N ALA A 133 -8.05 23.42 -11.89
CA ALA A 133 -7.03 22.59 -12.52
C ALA A 133 -6.84 21.23 -11.82
N LEU A 134 -6.90 21.19 -10.48
CA LEU A 134 -6.84 19.94 -9.72
C LEU A 134 -8.05 19.05 -9.99
N PHE A 135 -9.25 19.63 -10.03
CA PHE A 135 -10.48 18.92 -10.37
C PHE A 135 -10.42 18.35 -11.80
N GLU A 136 -10.05 19.17 -12.78
CA GLU A 136 -10.00 18.75 -14.19
C GLU A 136 -8.94 17.69 -14.49
N ASN A 137 -7.83 17.69 -13.75
CA ASN A 137 -6.72 16.75 -13.96
C ASN A 137 -6.66 15.62 -12.94
N SER A 138 -7.65 15.50 -12.05
CA SER A 138 -7.71 14.39 -11.11
C SER A 138 -7.83 13.06 -11.86
N HIS A 139 -7.11 12.04 -11.41
CA HIS A 139 -7.32 10.68 -11.90
C HIS A 139 -8.71 10.17 -11.51
N GLY A 140 -9.33 9.37 -12.38
CA GLY A 140 -10.70 8.89 -12.20
C GLY A 140 -11.77 9.87 -12.65
N PHE A 141 -13.02 9.42 -12.61
CA PHE A 141 -14.20 10.21 -12.95
C PHE A 141 -14.70 10.93 -11.71
N GLN A 142 -15.05 12.21 -11.84
CA GLN A 142 -15.65 12.99 -10.76
C GLN A 142 -16.89 13.72 -11.24
N PHE A 143 -17.93 13.70 -10.43
CA PHE A 143 -19.22 14.32 -10.69
C PHE A 143 -19.69 15.06 -9.44
N PHE A 144 -20.39 16.16 -9.65
CA PHE A 144 -21.14 16.83 -8.61
C PHE A 144 -22.60 16.95 -9.02
N ILE A 145 -23.49 16.31 -8.26
CA ILE A 145 -24.92 16.23 -8.55
C ILE A 145 -25.68 16.91 -7.41
N ALA A 146 -26.48 17.91 -7.73
CA ALA A 146 -27.32 18.59 -6.76
C ALA A 146 -28.40 17.66 -6.18
N LYS A 147 -28.97 18.02 -5.02
CA LYS A 147 -30.10 17.31 -4.40
C LYS A 147 -31.32 17.17 -5.33
N ASN A 148 -31.52 18.13 -6.24
CA ASN A 148 -32.58 18.07 -7.25
C ASN A 148 -32.19 17.21 -8.48
N ARG A 149 -31.10 16.44 -8.39
CA ARG A 149 -30.56 15.54 -9.41
C ARG A 149 -29.97 16.21 -10.65
N THR A 150 -29.73 17.52 -10.60
CA THR A 150 -29.02 18.21 -11.69
C THR A 150 -27.52 17.99 -11.56
N LEU A 151 -26.88 17.52 -12.63
CA LEU A 151 -25.43 17.46 -12.74
C LEU A 151 -24.85 18.88 -12.85
N LEU A 152 -24.17 19.33 -11.80
CA LEU A 152 -23.62 20.67 -11.68
C LEU A 152 -22.24 20.80 -12.30
N SER A 153 -21.40 19.78 -12.17
CA SER A 153 -20.06 19.73 -12.77
C SER A 153 -19.54 18.30 -12.87
N PHE A 154 -18.54 18.10 -13.72
CA PHE A 154 -17.75 16.89 -13.85
C PHE A 154 -16.37 17.24 -14.38
N ASN A 155 -15.36 16.42 -14.07
CA ASN A 155 -14.00 16.65 -14.56
C ASN A 155 -13.80 16.17 -16.00
N LYS A 156 -12.64 16.47 -16.59
CA LYS A 156 -12.22 16.01 -17.92
C LYS A 156 -12.47 14.52 -18.19
N SER A 157 -12.30 13.65 -17.19
CA SER A 157 -12.60 12.22 -17.31
C SER A 157 -14.11 11.97 -17.41
N GLY A 158 -14.91 12.58 -16.54
CA GLY A 158 -16.37 12.58 -16.59
C GLY A 158 -16.93 13.00 -17.94
N GLY A 159 -16.33 14.00 -18.58
CA GLY A 159 -16.72 14.49 -19.90
C GLY A 159 -16.50 13.52 -21.06
N LYS A 160 -15.78 12.41 -20.84
CA LYS A 160 -15.62 11.35 -21.85
C LYS A 160 -16.77 10.37 -21.88
N ILE A 161 -17.62 10.36 -20.84
CA ILE A 161 -18.75 9.45 -20.79
C ILE A 161 -19.84 9.95 -21.76
N PRO A 162 -20.37 9.08 -22.63
CA PRO A 162 -21.45 9.45 -23.53
C PRO A 162 -22.68 9.98 -22.78
N GLN A 163 -23.41 10.93 -23.39
CA GLN A 163 -24.71 11.45 -22.90
C GLN A 163 -24.65 12.31 -21.62
N ILE A 164 -23.48 12.49 -21.02
CA ILE A 164 -23.33 13.38 -19.88
C ILE A 164 -23.12 14.82 -20.35
N SER A 165 -23.89 15.75 -19.79
CA SER A 165 -23.74 17.18 -20.02
C SER A 165 -24.10 17.95 -18.77
N ARG A 166 -23.48 19.12 -18.59
CA ARG A 166 -23.76 19.99 -17.45
C ARG A 166 -25.22 20.43 -17.53
N GLY A 167 -25.94 20.36 -16.42
CA GLY A 167 -27.37 20.65 -16.35
C GLY A 167 -28.29 19.44 -16.60
N SER A 168 -27.76 18.32 -17.11
CA SER A 168 -28.55 17.09 -17.27
C SER A 168 -29.09 16.61 -15.93
N LYS A 169 -30.30 16.02 -15.95
CA LYS A 169 -30.87 15.35 -14.80
C LYS A 169 -30.40 13.90 -14.75
N ILE A 170 -29.92 13.47 -13.59
CA ILE A 170 -29.30 12.15 -13.36
C ILE A 170 -30.23 11.27 -12.52
N GLY A 171 -30.32 9.99 -12.88
CA GLY A 171 -31.06 8.99 -12.12
C GLY A 171 -31.62 7.91 -13.03
N ASN A 172 -32.35 6.96 -12.45
CA ASN A 172 -32.74 5.73 -13.15
C ASN A 172 -34.09 5.84 -13.89
N ALA A 173 -34.76 7.00 -13.82
CA ALA A 173 -36.08 7.19 -14.44
C ALA A 173 -35.98 7.55 -15.94
N SER A 174 -37.01 7.19 -16.71
CA SER A 174 -37.09 7.50 -18.14
C SER A 174 -36.94 9.01 -18.43
N GLY A 175 -36.05 9.35 -19.36
CA GLY A 175 -35.73 10.74 -19.72
C GLY A 175 -34.60 11.38 -18.92
N LEU A 176 -33.99 10.63 -17.99
CA LEU A 176 -32.77 10.99 -17.28
C LEU A 176 -31.53 10.35 -17.92
N VAL A 177 -30.35 10.89 -17.62
CA VAL A 177 -29.10 10.17 -17.88
C VAL A 177 -29.01 9.04 -16.86
N ASP A 178 -29.19 7.82 -17.34
CA ASP A 178 -29.29 6.62 -16.50
C ASP A 178 -27.92 6.21 -15.95
N PHE A 179 -27.58 6.77 -14.79
CA PHE A 179 -26.40 6.35 -14.03
C PHE A 179 -26.58 4.94 -13.46
N GLY A 180 -27.80 4.45 -13.25
CA GLY A 180 -28.09 3.09 -12.82
C GLY A 180 -27.62 2.02 -13.80
N SER A 181 -27.57 2.34 -15.10
CA SER A 181 -26.98 1.46 -16.11
C SER A 181 -25.48 1.20 -15.89
N PHE A 182 -24.78 2.14 -15.24
CA PHE A 182 -23.35 2.05 -14.93
C PHE A 182 -23.10 1.63 -13.48
N LEU A 183 -23.77 2.30 -12.55
CA LEU A 183 -23.59 2.19 -11.11
C LEU A 183 -24.77 1.42 -10.51
N LYS A 184 -24.49 0.24 -9.98
CA LYS A 184 -25.52 -0.62 -9.40
C LYS A 184 -26.03 0.03 -8.12
N ASP A 185 -27.34 -0.07 -7.90
CA ASP A 185 -28.02 0.47 -6.72
C ASP A 185 -27.76 1.99 -6.54
N PHE A 186 -27.56 2.71 -7.65
CA PHE A 186 -27.25 4.15 -7.67
C PHE A 186 -28.23 4.97 -6.82
N GLU A 187 -29.53 4.68 -6.95
CA GLU A 187 -30.59 5.43 -6.24
C GLU A 187 -30.46 5.29 -4.72
N ASP A 188 -30.26 4.06 -4.24
CA ASP A 188 -30.15 3.77 -2.80
C ASP A 188 -28.89 4.43 -2.21
N HIS A 189 -27.76 4.35 -2.93
CA HIS A 189 -26.51 4.99 -2.51
C HIS A 189 -26.61 6.52 -2.56
N PHE A 190 -27.28 7.08 -3.57
CA PHE A 190 -27.46 8.52 -3.72
C PHE A 190 -28.34 9.10 -2.61
N GLU A 191 -29.48 8.47 -2.30
CA GLU A 191 -30.36 8.89 -1.21
C GLU A 191 -29.71 8.69 0.17
N SER A 192 -28.98 7.59 0.38
CA SER A 192 -28.19 7.38 1.61
C SER A 192 -27.15 8.48 1.78
N SER A 193 -26.48 8.89 0.69
CA SER A 193 -25.54 10.00 0.74
C SER A 193 -26.21 11.34 1.01
N LEU A 194 -27.38 11.61 0.42
CA LEU A 194 -28.18 12.80 0.76
C LEU A 194 -28.67 12.84 2.22
N SER A 195 -28.66 11.71 2.93
CA SER A 195 -28.91 11.63 4.37
C SER A 195 -27.68 11.93 5.24
N GLY A 196 -26.52 12.17 4.62
CA GLY A 196 -25.25 12.51 5.28
C GLY A 196 -24.27 11.36 5.41
N GLN A 197 -24.54 10.20 4.78
CA GLN A 197 -23.65 9.05 4.84
C GLN A 197 -22.62 9.06 3.70
N GLU A 198 -21.37 8.73 4.02
CA GLU A 198 -20.37 8.41 3.01
C GLU A 198 -20.53 6.95 2.59
N ILE A 199 -20.62 6.70 1.29
CA ILE A 199 -20.71 5.35 0.73
C ILE A 199 -19.46 5.08 -0.10
N VAL A 200 -18.77 3.99 0.20
CA VAL A 200 -17.58 3.54 -0.53
C VAL A 200 -17.80 2.09 -0.96
N LEU A 201 -17.69 1.82 -2.26
CA LEU A 201 -17.85 0.48 -2.81
C LEU A 201 -16.94 0.22 -4.01
N GLU A 202 -16.69 -1.05 -4.28
CA GLU A 202 -15.94 -1.49 -5.45
C GLU A 202 -16.88 -2.12 -6.46
N GLN A 203 -16.88 -1.64 -7.70
CA GLN A 203 -17.76 -2.12 -8.74
C GLN A 203 -17.05 -2.21 -10.09
N LYS A 204 -17.37 -3.25 -10.86
CA LYS A 204 -16.93 -3.38 -12.24
C LYS A 204 -17.94 -2.71 -13.17
N VAL A 205 -17.50 -1.72 -13.93
CA VAL A 205 -18.36 -0.82 -14.73
C VAL A 205 -17.70 -0.51 -16.07
N ASP A 206 -18.50 -0.38 -17.13
CA ASP A 206 -18.07 0.18 -18.41
C ASP A 206 -18.64 1.59 -18.59
N PHE A 207 -17.98 2.58 -17.99
CA PHE A 207 -18.40 3.98 -18.09
C PHE A 207 -18.31 4.54 -19.51
N LEU A 208 -17.51 3.95 -20.41
CA LEU A 208 -17.29 4.48 -21.75
C LEU A 208 -18.17 3.82 -22.80
N ASN A 209 -18.96 2.80 -22.40
CA ASN A 209 -19.80 1.99 -23.26
C ASN A 209 -19.04 1.46 -24.49
N ASN A 210 -17.81 1.00 -24.27
CA ASN A 210 -16.90 0.52 -25.31
C ASN A 210 -16.68 -1.01 -25.26
N GLY A 211 -17.42 -1.70 -24.40
CA GLY A 211 -17.33 -3.14 -24.15
C GLY A 211 -16.28 -3.53 -23.10
N LYS A 212 -15.54 -2.57 -22.53
CA LYS A 212 -14.48 -2.84 -21.54
C LYS A 212 -14.92 -2.48 -20.13
N ALA A 213 -15.44 -3.47 -19.41
CA ALA A 213 -15.73 -3.32 -17.98
C ALA A 213 -14.42 -3.25 -17.16
N THR A 214 -14.27 -2.17 -16.39
CA THR A 214 -13.10 -1.85 -15.55
C THR A 214 -13.53 -1.80 -14.09
N TRP A 215 -12.69 -2.22 -13.15
CA TRP A 215 -12.97 -2.09 -11.72
C TRP A 215 -12.75 -0.66 -11.24
N PHE A 216 -13.73 -0.11 -10.54
CA PHE A 216 -13.67 1.21 -9.93
C PHE A 216 -13.94 1.13 -8.42
N LEU A 217 -13.19 1.92 -7.65
CA LEU A 217 -13.57 2.33 -6.30
C LEU A 217 -14.48 3.56 -6.46
N VAL A 218 -15.76 3.37 -6.19
CA VAL A 218 -16.79 4.40 -6.30
C VAL A 218 -17.10 4.94 -4.91
N THR A 219 -17.00 6.26 -4.75
CA THR A 219 -17.32 6.95 -3.50
C THR A 219 -18.41 7.97 -3.72
N TYR A 220 -19.44 7.93 -2.89
CA TYR A 220 -20.50 8.93 -2.80
C TYR A 220 -20.27 9.74 -1.52
N TYR A 221 -20.04 11.04 -1.70
CA TYR A 221 -19.73 11.95 -0.61
C TYR A 221 -20.79 13.05 -0.52
N PRO A 222 -21.44 13.25 0.64
CA PRO A 222 -22.40 14.34 0.83
C PRO A 222 -21.68 15.68 0.77
N VAL A 223 -22.26 16.65 0.06
CA VAL A 223 -21.73 18.02 0.02
C VAL A 223 -22.72 18.94 0.68
N ASP A 224 -22.28 19.67 1.69
CA ASP A 224 -23.08 20.64 2.43
C ASP A 224 -22.76 22.09 2.04
N ASP A 225 -23.63 23.00 2.48
CA ASP A 225 -23.35 24.43 2.50
C ASP A 225 -22.66 24.84 3.81
N ASN A 226 -22.28 26.11 3.92
CA ASN A 226 -21.66 26.67 5.13
C ASN A 226 -22.58 26.62 6.38
N GLN A 227 -23.84 26.22 6.25
CA GLN A 227 -24.80 26.06 7.33
C GLN A 227 -25.02 24.58 7.69
N GLY A 228 -24.32 23.65 7.03
CA GLY A 228 -24.43 22.20 7.25
C GLY A 228 -25.61 21.54 6.52
N ASN A 229 -26.30 22.25 5.62
CA ASN A 229 -27.38 21.64 4.84
C ASN A 229 -26.81 20.93 3.62
N ILE A 230 -27.12 19.65 3.47
CA ILE A 230 -26.69 18.87 2.30
C ILE A 230 -27.33 19.43 1.02
N THR A 231 -26.48 19.92 0.12
CA THR A 231 -26.85 20.53 -1.17
C THR A 231 -26.76 19.56 -2.34
N GLY A 232 -26.01 18.47 -2.20
CA GLY A 232 -25.83 17.47 -3.24
C GLY A 232 -24.87 16.35 -2.83
N VAL A 233 -24.45 15.59 -3.83
CA VAL A 233 -23.53 14.45 -3.69
C VAL A 233 -22.39 14.60 -4.69
N SER A 234 -21.16 14.47 -4.21
CA SER A 234 -19.99 14.27 -5.06
C SER A 234 -19.78 12.77 -5.27
N ILE A 235 -19.68 12.35 -6.52
CA ILE A 235 -19.40 10.96 -6.86
C ILE A 235 -18.03 10.91 -7.51
N THR A 236 -17.16 10.06 -6.97
CA THR A 236 -15.85 9.77 -7.57
C THR A 236 -15.78 8.31 -7.96
N ALA A 237 -15.13 8.00 -9.08
CA ALA A 237 -14.86 6.64 -9.52
C ALA A 237 -13.39 6.53 -9.94
N VAL A 238 -12.59 5.87 -9.12
CA VAL A 238 -11.14 5.70 -9.33
C VAL A 238 -10.86 4.30 -9.86
N ASP A 239 -10.12 4.20 -10.97
CA ASP A 239 -9.72 2.93 -11.56
C ASP A 239 -8.83 2.14 -10.58
N ILE A 240 -9.22 0.89 -10.29
CA ILE A 240 -8.52 -0.04 -9.42
C ILE A 240 -8.22 -1.38 -10.12
N ASP A 241 -8.28 -1.46 -11.46
CA ASP A 241 -8.03 -2.69 -12.20
C ASP A 241 -6.64 -3.27 -11.86
N GLN A 242 -5.60 -2.43 -11.84
CA GLN A 242 -4.25 -2.87 -11.50
C GLN A 242 -4.18 -3.50 -10.10
N ARG A 243 -4.86 -2.89 -9.13
CA ARG A 243 -4.93 -3.41 -7.76
C ARG A 243 -5.66 -4.75 -7.73
N LYS A 244 -6.77 -4.88 -8.47
CA LYS A 244 -7.55 -6.12 -8.54
C LYS A 244 -6.81 -7.24 -9.25
N THR A 245 -6.14 -6.97 -10.36
CA THR A 245 -5.29 -7.94 -11.04
C THR A 245 -4.18 -8.42 -10.11
N ALA A 246 -3.47 -7.53 -9.42
CA ALA A 246 -2.44 -7.92 -8.47
C ALA A 246 -2.98 -8.77 -7.29
N GLU A 247 -4.18 -8.46 -6.79
CA GLU A 247 -4.83 -9.25 -5.74
C GLU A 247 -5.16 -10.67 -6.22
N ILE A 248 -5.72 -10.80 -7.43
CA ILE A 248 -6.05 -12.09 -8.05
C ILE A 248 -4.78 -12.89 -8.34
N ASP A 249 -3.75 -12.26 -8.91
CA ASP A 249 -2.48 -12.89 -9.25
C ASP A 249 -1.78 -13.39 -7.98
N LEU A 250 -1.78 -12.60 -6.91
CA LEU A 250 -1.22 -12.99 -5.62
C LEU A 250 -1.98 -14.20 -5.03
N HIS A 251 -3.31 -14.17 -5.08
CA HIS A 251 -4.13 -15.29 -4.61
C HIS A 251 -3.86 -16.56 -5.42
N SER A 252 -3.82 -16.45 -6.75
CA SER A 252 -3.51 -17.56 -7.66
C SER A 252 -2.10 -18.12 -7.41
N ALA A 253 -1.08 -17.26 -7.29
CA ALA A 253 0.29 -17.67 -6.99
C ALA A 253 0.39 -18.37 -5.61
N PHE A 254 -0.37 -17.90 -4.62
CA PHE A 254 -0.41 -18.50 -3.30
C PHE A 254 -1.05 -19.89 -3.31
N GLU A 255 -2.17 -20.07 -4.01
CA GLU A 255 -2.83 -21.37 -4.16
C GLU A 255 -1.98 -22.35 -4.99
N GLN A 256 -1.34 -21.89 -6.07
CA GLN A 256 -0.38 -22.70 -6.83
C GLN A 256 0.79 -23.17 -5.96
N LYS A 257 1.39 -22.27 -5.17
CA LYS A 257 2.47 -22.62 -4.23
C LYS A 257 2.01 -23.65 -3.19
N ARG A 258 0.79 -23.50 -2.65
CA ARG A 258 0.22 -24.49 -1.72
C ARG A 258 0.03 -25.85 -2.37
N ALA A 259 -0.54 -25.90 -3.57
CA ALA A 259 -0.75 -27.14 -4.30
C ALA A 259 0.57 -27.89 -4.55
N LEU A 260 1.62 -27.17 -4.96
CA LEU A 260 2.96 -27.73 -5.18
C LEU A 260 3.58 -28.30 -3.89
N ILE A 261 3.49 -27.58 -2.77
CA ILE A 261 4.04 -28.05 -1.50
C ILE A 261 3.26 -29.27 -0.98
N SER A 262 1.93 -29.26 -1.15
CA SER A 262 1.04 -30.33 -0.69
C SER A 262 1.13 -31.62 -1.51
N SER A 263 1.64 -31.59 -2.75
CA SER A 263 1.82 -32.80 -3.57
C SER A 263 3.15 -33.52 -3.33
N ILE A 264 4.09 -32.90 -2.61
CA ILE A 264 5.36 -33.53 -2.27
C ILE A 264 5.13 -34.61 -1.21
N PRO A 265 5.56 -35.87 -1.44
CA PRO A 265 5.31 -36.97 -0.51
C PRO A 265 6.14 -36.88 0.77
N ASP A 266 7.26 -36.16 0.75
CA ASP A 266 8.10 -35.95 1.92
C ASP A 266 7.48 -34.90 2.86
N PRO A 267 7.45 -35.13 4.18
CA PRO A 267 7.08 -34.12 5.16
C PRO A 267 7.97 -32.87 5.04
N ILE A 268 7.32 -31.71 4.86
CA ILE A 268 8.00 -30.41 4.77
C ILE A 268 7.48 -29.49 5.87
N PHE A 269 8.43 -28.79 6.52
CA PHE A 269 8.16 -27.76 7.52
C PHE A 269 8.85 -26.46 7.12
N PHE A 270 8.11 -25.37 7.14
CA PHE A 270 8.63 -24.01 7.01
C PHE A 270 8.45 -23.30 8.35
N LYS A 271 9.56 -22.98 9.02
CA LYS A 271 9.58 -22.35 10.35
C LYS A 271 10.10 -20.92 10.26
N ASP A 272 9.66 -20.03 11.14
CA ASP A 272 10.26 -18.69 11.28
C ASP A 272 11.63 -18.75 11.98
N GLY A 273 12.33 -17.61 12.09
CA GLY A 273 13.63 -17.52 12.77
C GLY A 273 13.61 -17.87 14.28
N LYS A 274 12.43 -18.06 14.88
CA LYS A 274 12.21 -18.49 16.26
C LYS A 274 11.70 -19.94 16.35
N GLY A 275 11.63 -20.66 15.25
CA GLY A 275 11.18 -22.06 15.19
C GLY A 275 9.66 -22.24 15.13
N LYS A 276 8.86 -21.18 14.93
CA LYS A 276 7.39 -21.33 14.81
C LYS A 276 7.01 -21.87 13.44
N TRP A 277 6.14 -22.86 13.40
CA TRP A 277 5.66 -23.47 12.17
C TRP A 277 4.73 -22.48 11.43
N LEU A 278 5.16 -22.05 10.24
CA LEU A 278 4.40 -21.16 9.36
C LEU A 278 3.64 -21.94 8.29
N ILE A 279 4.28 -22.97 7.71
CA ILE A 279 3.69 -23.83 6.68
C ILE A 279 4.15 -25.27 6.93
N ILE A 280 3.23 -26.22 6.88
CA ILE A 280 3.55 -27.65 6.74
C ILE A 280 2.71 -28.21 5.59
N ASN A 281 3.22 -29.23 4.90
CA ASN A 281 2.48 -29.89 3.81
C ASN A 281 1.57 -31.01 4.31
N THR A 282 0.82 -31.64 3.40
CA THR A 282 -0.08 -32.76 3.72
C THR A 282 0.66 -33.92 4.37
N SER A 283 1.81 -34.34 3.83
CA SER A 283 2.60 -35.43 4.41
C SER A 283 3.07 -35.16 5.84
N ALA A 284 3.43 -33.92 6.17
CA ALA A 284 3.79 -33.52 7.53
C ALA A 284 2.56 -33.52 8.48
N MET A 285 1.39 -33.10 7.99
CA MET A 285 0.13 -33.20 8.73
C MET A 285 -0.22 -34.66 9.03
N ASP A 286 -0.05 -35.54 8.06
CA ASP A 286 -0.33 -36.97 8.19
C ASP A 286 0.66 -37.64 9.16
N LEU A 287 1.97 -37.36 9.04
CA LEU A 287 3.01 -37.91 9.91
C LEU A 287 2.72 -37.64 11.40
N PHE A 288 2.30 -36.42 11.74
CA PHE A 288 2.01 -36.03 13.12
C PHE A 288 0.52 -36.10 13.48
N GLN A 289 -0.33 -36.51 12.53
CA GLN A 289 -1.78 -36.59 12.67
C GLN A 289 -2.39 -35.30 13.22
N VAL A 290 -1.97 -34.15 12.67
CA VAL A 290 -2.40 -32.81 13.09
C VAL A 290 -3.32 -32.17 12.07
N LYS A 291 -4.34 -31.45 12.55
CA LYS A 291 -5.26 -30.69 11.70
C LYS A 291 -4.81 -29.25 11.54
N ARG A 292 -5.26 -28.61 10.46
CA ARG A 292 -5.05 -27.18 10.22
C ARG A 292 -5.60 -26.36 11.41
N GLY A 293 -4.77 -25.46 11.93
CA GLY A 293 -5.09 -24.63 13.10
C GLY A 293 -4.48 -25.14 14.43
N GLU A 294 -4.16 -26.44 14.52
CA GLU A 294 -3.54 -27.00 15.73
C GLU A 294 -2.06 -26.65 15.85
N TRP A 295 -1.36 -26.52 14.71
CA TRP A 295 0.10 -26.36 14.65
C TRP A 295 0.56 -24.92 14.31
N ALA A 296 -0.26 -24.14 13.62
CA ALA A 296 0.16 -22.85 13.08
C ALA A 296 0.64 -21.89 14.17
N GLY A 297 1.83 -21.33 13.98
CA GLY A 297 2.48 -20.39 14.90
C GLY A 297 3.07 -21.00 16.17
N LYS A 298 3.06 -22.34 16.32
CA LYS A 298 3.67 -23.04 17.45
C LYS A 298 5.08 -23.49 17.12
N THR A 299 5.95 -23.51 18.12
CA THR A 299 7.29 -24.11 18.04
C THR A 299 7.22 -25.62 18.26
N ASP A 300 8.29 -26.37 17.94
CA ASP A 300 8.34 -27.82 18.21
C ASP A 300 8.07 -28.13 19.69
N LEU A 301 8.66 -27.35 20.60
CA LEU A 301 8.44 -27.51 22.05
C LEU A 301 6.98 -27.25 22.46
N GLN A 302 6.29 -26.34 21.77
CA GLN A 302 4.86 -26.12 22.01
C GLN A 302 3.99 -27.20 21.36
N MET A 303 4.46 -27.84 20.29
CA MET A 303 3.80 -28.99 19.66
C MET A 303 3.76 -30.21 20.59
N VAL A 304 4.66 -30.32 21.55
CA VAL A 304 4.60 -31.33 22.63
C VAL A 304 3.25 -31.30 23.36
N ASN A 305 2.68 -30.12 23.61
CA ASN A 305 1.38 -30.01 24.27
C ASN A 305 0.21 -30.40 23.36
N VAL A 306 0.38 -30.26 22.05
CA VAL A 306 -0.65 -30.58 21.04
C VAL A 306 -0.65 -32.07 20.71
N ARG A 307 0.54 -32.67 20.64
CA ARG A 307 0.75 -34.10 20.38
C ARG A 307 1.84 -34.67 21.31
N PRO A 308 1.49 -34.99 22.57
CA PRO A 308 2.45 -35.49 23.57
C PRO A 308 3.15 -36.80 23.18
N LEU A 309 2.51 -37.62 22.34
CA LEU A 309 3.08 -38.88 21.84
C LEU A 309 4.38 -38.68 21.05
N PHE A 310 4.61 -37.49 20.48
CA PHE A 310 5.81 -37.16 19.72
C PHE A 310 6.77 -36.26 20.49
N LYS A 311 6.68 -36.21 21.83
CA LYS A 311 7.49 -35.33 22.68
C LYS A 311 8.99 -35.43 22.36
N GLU A 312 9.55 -36.63 22.41
CA GLU A 312 10.98 -36.87 22.17
C GLU A 312 11.40 -36.43 20.76
N VAL A 313 10.53 -36.63 19.77
CA VAL A 313 10.76 -36.23 18.38
C VAL A 313 10.80 -34.70 18.26
N PHE A 314 9.87 -33.99 18.90
CA PHE A 314 9.86 -32.53 18.86
C PHE A 314 11.02 -31.89 19.62
N GLU A 315 11.43 -32.46 20.75
CA GLU A 315 12.62 -32.01 21.49
C GLU A 315 13.90 -32.23 20.68
N LEU A 316 14.00 -33.36 19.97
CA LEU A 316 15.09 -33.64 19.04
C LEU A 316 15.08 -32.65 17.86
N PHE A 317 13.92 -32.39 17.26
CA PHE A 317 13.79 -31.44 16.15
C PHE A 317 14.24 -30.04 16.57
N HIS A 318 13.81 -29.57 17.73
CA HIS A 318 14.25 -28.28 18.27
C HIS A 318 15.77 -28.22 18.42
N THR A 319 16.37 -29.27 19.00
CA THR A 319 17.82 -29.34 19.20
C THR A 319 18.57 -29.32 17.87
N ASN A 320 18.12 -30.11 16.89
CA ASN A 320 18.76 -30.19 15.59
C ASN A 320 18.60 -28.90 14.78
N ASP A 321 17.46 -28.21 14.89
CA ASP A 321 17.26 -26.89 14.30
C ASP A 321 18.26 -25.87 14.88
N GLU A 322 18.48 -25.86 16.20
CA GLU A 322 19.50 -24.99 16.82
C GLU A 322 20.93 -25.33 16.38
N LEU A 323 21.24 -26.63 16.21
CA LEU A 323 22.53 -27.05 15.65
C LEU A 323 22.73 -26.54 14.21
N THR A 324 21.68 -26.56 13.38
CA THR A 324 21.72 -25.98 12.03
C THR A 324 21.98 -24.47 12.07
N TRP A 325 21.32 -23.75 12.98
CA TRP A 325 21.57 -22.32 13.17
C TRP A 325 23.01 -22.02 13.59
N ILE A 326 23.58 -22.84 14.49
CA ILE A 326 24.98 -22.71 14.92
C ILE A 326 25.95 -23.01 13.76
N ALA A 327 25.65 -24.04 12.96
CA ALA A 327 26.47 -24.41 11.81
C ALA A 327 26.48 -23.32 10.72
N GLY A 328 25.45 -22.48 10.64
CA GLY A 328 25.36 -21.39 9.67
C GLY A 328 25.04 -21.83 8.24
N THR A 329 24.96 -23.14 7.99
CA THR A 329 24.78 -23.75 6.67
C THR A 329 23.79 -24.90 6.72
N THR A 330 23.43 -25.46 5.56
CA THR A 330 22.54 -26.62 5.45
C THR A 330 23.14 -27.83 6.18
N THR A 331 22.31 -28.53 6.96
CA THR A 331 22.69 -29.77 7.66
C THR A 331 21.78 -30.92 7.28
N GLU A 332 22.32 -32.13 7.22
CA GLU A 332 21.57 -33.37 6.99
C GLU A 332 21.82 -34.38 8.11
N MET A 333 20.75 -34.97 8.64
CA MET A 333 20.82 -35.92 9.75
C MET A 333 19.78 -37.02 9.58
N THR A 334 20.09 -38.24 10.02
CA THR A 334 19.11 -39.31 10.09
C THR A 334 18.32 -39.20 11.39
N GLU A 335 17.00 -39.15 11.28
CA GLU A 335 16.07 -39.09 12.41
C GLU A 335 15.04 -40.22 12.28
N PHE A 336 14.43 -40.59 13.40
CA PHE A 336 13.41 -41.63 13.43
C PHE A 336 12.14 -41.11 14.08
N VAL A 337 11.00 -41.53 13.53
CA VAL A 337 9.67 -41.20 14.05
C VAL A 337 8.88 -42.49 14.18
N MET A 338 8.25 -42.67 15.34
CA MET A 338 7.29 -43.76 15.55
C MET A 338 5.94 -43.30 15.01
N HIS A 339 5.52 -43.84 13.87
CA HIS A 339 4.29 -43.45 13.18
C HIS A 339 3.45 -44.69 12.85
N ASN A 340 2.16 -44.66 13.22
CA ASN A 340 1.20 -45.78 13.05
C ASN A 340 1.71 -47.15 13.55
N GLY A 341 2.44 -47.15 14.68
CA GLY A 341 3.00 -48.37 15.27
C GLY A 341 4.24 -48.92 14.54
N SER A 342 4.75 -48.22 13.52
CA SER A 342 5.96 -48.58 12.78
C SER A 342 7.06 -47.55 12.98
N LYS A 343 8.32 -48.01 13.01
CA LYS A 343 9.48 -47.12 13.02
C LYS A 343 9.76 -46.67 11.59
N GLU A 344 9.59 -45.39 11.35
CA GLU A 344 9.97 -44.73 10.10
C GLU A 344 11.29 -43.97 10.30
N GLU A 345 12.21 -44.10 9.35
CA GLU A 345 13.50 -43.40 9.35
C GLU A 345 13.54 -42.38 8.22
N PHE A 346 13.96 -41.16 8.56
CA PHE A 346 14.01 -40.02 7.66
C PHE A 346 15.44 -39.51 7.54
N ASN A 347 15.86 -39.17 6.32
CA ASN A 347 16.97 -38.26 6.11
C ASN A 347 16.41 -36.83 6.14
N VAL A 348 16.78 -36.06 7.15
CA VAL A 348 16.22 -34.72 7.40
C VAL A 348 17.24 -33.68 6.98
N SER A 349 16.92 -32.93 5.92
CA SER A 349 17.71 -31.81 5.42
C SER A 349 17.11 -30.50 5.93
N ARG A 350 17.94 -29.66 6.57
CA ARG A 350 17.55 -28.36 7.13
C ARG A 350 18.27 -27.23 6.41
N TYR A 351 17.52 -26.31 5.84
CA TYR A 351 18.02 -25.18 5.07
C TYR A 351 17.75 -23.89 5.85
N PRO A 352 18.78 -23.31 6.51
CA PRO A 352 18.62 -22.04 7.21
C PRO A 352 18.60 -20.88 6.22
N ILE A 353 17.66 -19.96 6.41
CA ILE A 353 17.52 -18.73 5.63
C ILE A 353 17.76 -17.56 6.56
N TYR A 354 18.61 -16.62 6.13
CA TYR A 354 18.97 -15.43 6.88
C TYR A 354 18.44 -14.17 6.19
N HIS A 355 18.27 -13.11 6.97
CA HIS A 355 18.13 -11.75 6.45
C HIS A 355 19.50 -11.24 5.97
N GLU A 356 19.53 -10.14 5.21
CA GLU A 356 20.78 -9.50 4.76
C GLU A 356 21.68 -9.06 5.91
N ASP A 357 21.11 -8.79 7.08
CA ASP A 357 21.81 -8.41 8.31
C ASP A 357 22.30 -9.62 9.14
N GLY A 358 22.16 -10.85 8.62
CA GLY A 358 22.59 -12.08 9.28
C GLY A 358 21.63 -12.61 10.35
N ARG A 359 20.50 -11.94 10.64
CA ARG A 359 19.50 -12.47 11.58
C ARG A 359 18.77 -13.68 10.98
N ARG A 360 18.38 -14.62 11.85
CA ARG A 360 17.56 -15.80 11.48
C ARG A 360 16.24 -15.34 10.85
N LYS A 361 15.98 -15.72 9.59
CA LYS A 361 14.74 -15.37 8.87
C LYS A 361 13.74 -16.51 8.91
N ALA A 362 14.15 -17.68 8.45
CA ALA A 362 13.31 -18.86 8.35
C ALA A 362 14.14 -20.14 8.23
N MET A 363 13.53 -21.29 8.47
CA MET A 363 14.15 -22.59 8.24
C MET A 363 13.20 -23.49 7.43
N VAL A 364 13.72 -24.12 6.39
CA VAL A 364 13.00 -25.17 5.65
C VAL A 364 13.55 -26.51 6.09
N VAL A 365 12.67 -27.41 6.53
CA VAL A 365 13.01 -28.77 6.93
C VAL A 365 12.30 -29.73 5.99
N ILE A 366 13.05 -30.60 5.32
CA ILE A 366 12.53 -31.63 4.41
C ILE A 366 12.93 -32.98 4.97
N CYS A 367 11.94 -33.84 5.22
CA CYS A 367 12.15 -35.17 5.78
C CYS A 367 11.96 -36.23 4.69
N HIS A 368 13.06 -36.72 4.10
CA HIS A 368 12.98 -37.76 3.08
C HIS A 368 12.87 -39.14 3.73
N ASN A 369 11.79 -39.89 3.47
CA ASN A 369 11.61 -41.21 4.08
C ASN A 369 12.55 -42.24 3.42
N ILE A 370 13.49 -42.77 4.19
CA ILE A 370 14.51 -43.73 3.73
C ILE A 370 14.30 -45.13 4.29
N THR A 371 13.15 -45.38 4.92
CA THR A 371 12.86 -46.65 5.63
C THR A 371 12.98 -47.86 4.70
N GLU A 372 12.29 -47.82 3.55
CA GLU A 372 12.31 -48.93 2.59
C GLU A 372 13.69 -49.10 1.95
N LEU A 373 14.32 -47.97 1.59
CA LEU A 373 15.67 -47.95 1.02
C LEU A 373 16.68 -48.65 1.95
N LYS A 374 16.65 -48.34 3.25
CA LYS A 374 17.52 -48.98 4.25
C LYS A 374 17.20 -50.46 4.44
N LYS A 375 15.92 -50.84 4.56
CA LYS A 375 15.51 -52.25 4.65
C LYS A 375 16.01 -53.06 3.46
N ASN A 376 15.87 -52.51 2.25
CA ASN A 376 16.35 -53.15 1.02
C ASN A 376 17.88 -53.25 1.00
N LYS A 377 18.60 -52.19 1.40
CA LYS A 377 20.06 -52.19 1.51
C LYS A 377 20.56 -53.23 2.52
N GLU A 378 19.91 -53.38 3.67
CA GLU A 378 20.25 -54.40 4.67
C GLU A 378 19.95 -55.82 4.18
N LYS A 379 18.79 -56.02 3.52
CA LYS A 379 18.42 -57.30 2.91
C LYS A 379 19.46 -57.72 1.86
N LEU A 380 19.84 -56.79 0.98
CA LEU A 380 20.88 -57.02 -0.04
C LEU A 380 22.23 -57.35 0.60
N LYS A 381 22.62 -56.63 1.66
CA LYS A 381 23.86 -56.92 2.41
C LYS A 381 23.85 -58.32 3.02
N LYS A 382 22.72 -58.76 3.61
CA LYS A 382 22.57 -60.11 4.15
C LYS A 382 22.66 -61.18 3.06
N GLN A 383 21.98 -60.97 1.93
CA GLN A 383 22.04 -61.88 0.77
C GLN A 383 23.46 -61.98 0.21
N ASN A 384 24.16 -60.85 0.06
CA ASN A 384 25.54 -60.83 -0.43
C ASN A 384 26.49 -61.58 0.53
N ASN A 385 26.35 -61.38 1.84
CA ASN A 385 27.12 -62.12 2.85
C ASN A 385 26.85 -63.64 2.79
N GLN A 386 25.60 -64.05 2.55
CA GLN A 386 25.24 -65.46 2.38
C GLN A 386 25.87 -66.06 1.11
N LEU A 387 25.80 -65.34 -0.02
CA LEU A 387 26.43 -65.75 -1.28
C LEU A 387 27.95 -65.90 -1.11
N MET A 388 28.62 -64.93 -0.48
CA MET A 388 30.06 -65.02 -0.20
C MET A 388 30.42 -66.23 0.65
N ARG A 389 29.58 -66.59 1.64
CA ARG A 389 29.79 -67.79 2.46
C ARG A 389 29.61 -69.08 1.64
N ILE A 390 28.62 -69.15 0.76
CA ILE A 390 28.40 -70.30 -0.13
C ILE A 390 29.57 -70.44 -1.11
N ALA A 391 29.98 -69.34 -1.75
CA ALA A 391 31.11 -69.32 -2.66
C ALA A 391 32.40 -69.80 -1.96
N TRP A 392 32.66 -69.30 -0.74
CA TRP A 392 33.81 -69.74 0.05
C TRP A 392 33.76 -71.24 0.40
N LEU A 393 32.59 -71.78 0.80
CA LEU A 393 32.43 -73.20 1.08
C LEU A 393 32.64 -74.06 -0.18
N GLN A 394 32.06 -73.65 -1.31
CA GLN A 394 32.24 -74.36 -2.59
C GLN A 394 33.71 -74.37 -3.01
N ALA A 395 34.38 -73.22 -2.90
CA ALA A 395 35.80 -73.09 -3.16
C ALA A 395 36.63 -74.04 -2.28
N HIS A 396 36.38 -74.04 -0.96
CA HIS A 396 37.05 -74.94 -0.03
C HIS A 396 36.83 -76.43 -0.37
N THR A 397 35.59 -76.82 -0.70
CA THR A 397 35.28 -78.20 -1.10
C THR A 397 35.90 -78.60 -2.43
N ALA A 398 36.06 -77.68 -3.37
CA ALA A 398 36.68 -77.92 -4.67
C ALA A 398 38.21 -77.97 -4.60
N ARG A 399 38.83 -77.21 -3.69
CA ARG A 399 40.29 -77.27 -3.45
C ARG A 399 40.76 -78.62 -2.91
N ALA A 400 39.96 -79.30 -2.08
CA ALA A 400 40.35 -80.58 -1.48
C ALA A 400 40.62 -81.72 -2.49
N PRO A 401 39.78 -81.99 -3.50
CA PRO A 401 40.09 -82.95 -4.56
C PRO A 401 41.20 -82.44 -5.50
N VAL A 402 41.25 -81.14 -5.82
CA VAL A 402 42.32 -80.55 -6.64
C VAL A 402 43.69 -80.74 -5.99
N ALA A 403 43.83 -80.46 -4.70
CA ALA A 403 45.05 -80.69 -3.94
C ALA A 403 45.45 -82.18 -3.91
N ARG A 404 44.47 -83.10 -3.83
CA ARG A 404 44.72 -84.55 -3.93
C ARG A 404 45.20 -84.97 -5.32
N ILE A 405 44.59 -84.45 -6.39
CA ILE A 405 45.01 -84.70 -7.77
C ILE A 405 46.43 -84.18 -7.98
N LEU A 406 46.74 -82.96 -7.53
CA LEU A 406 48.09 -82.39 -7.59
C LEU A 406 49.12 -83.21 -6.79
N GLY A 407 48.75 -83.65 -5.58
CA GLY A 407 49.60 -84.49 -4.75
C GLY A 407 49.90 -85.85 -5.39
N LEU A 408 48.87 -86.53 -5.90
CA LEU A 408 49.02 -87.82 -6.59
C LEU A 408 49.81 -87.68 -7.90
N ALA A 409 49.52 -86.65 -8.69
CA ALA A 409 50.26 -86.35 -9.92
C ALA A 409 51.76 -86.14 -9.65
N ASN A 410 52.10 -85.43 -8.57
CA ASN A 410 53.50 -85.26 -8.15
C ASN A 410 54.15 -86.58 -7.68
N ILE A 411 53.42 -87.46 -6.98
CA ILE A 411 53.93 -88.77 -6.56
C ILE A 411 54.20 -89.66 -7.79
N ILE A 412 53.26 -89.72 -8.74
CA ILE A 412 53.41 -90.52 -9.97
C ILE A 412 54.62 -90.04 -10.77
N LYS A 413 54.81 -88.71 -10.87
CA LYS A 413 55.98 -88.09 -11.50
C LYS A 413 57.32 -88.48 -10.84
N LEU A 414 57.31 -88.84 -9.56
CA LEU A 414 58.50 -89.29 -8.83
C LEU A 414 58.77 -90.80 -8.97
N SER A 415 57.74 -91.61 -9.24
CA SER A 415 57.81 -93.07 -9.22
C SER A 415 58.09 -93.74 -10.58
N ASP A 416 57.79 -93.10 -11.71
CA ASP A 416 57.97 -93.72 -13.03
C ASP A 416 58.60 -92.74 -14.03
N LYS A 417 59.85 -92.99 -14.43
CA LYS A 417 60.67 -92.06 -15.24
C LYS A 417 60.74 -92.38 -16.75
N ASN A 418 60.10 -93.46 -17.23
CA ASN A 418 60.39 -94.02 -18.55
C ASN A 418 59.18 -94.24 -19.49
N ASP A 419 58.01 -93.62 -19.23
CA ASP A 419 56.87 -93.62 -20.18
C ASP A 419 56.49 -92.19 -20.63
N PRO A 420 56.80 -91.79 -21.89
CA PRO A 420 56.48 -90.46 -22.42
C PRO A 420 54.99 -90.11 -22.42
N LEU A 421 54.11 -91.11 -22.52
CA LEU A 421 52.66 -90.89 -22.53
C LEU A 421 52.15 -90.52 -21.13
N ASN A 422 52.77 -91.07 -20.08
CA ASN A 422 52.45 -90.75 -18.69
C ASN A 422 52.90 -89.33 -18.32
N GLU A 423 54.05 -88.86 -18.81
CA GLU A 423 54.50 -87.49 -18.54
C GLU A 423 53.54 -86.43 -19.13
N GLU A 424 53.05 -86.64 -20.36
CA GLU A 424 52.10 -85.70 -20.99
C GLU A 424 50.75 -85.67 -20.28
N ILE A 425 50.22 -86.84 -19.89
CA ILE A 425 48.96 -86.95 -19.16
C ILE A 425 49.07 -86.28 -17.78
N ILE A 426 50.17 -86.51 -17.05
CA ILE A 426 50.42 -85.88 -15.74
C ILE A 426 50.57 -84.37 -15.88
N ALA A 427 51.32 -83.89 -16.88
CA ALA A 427 51.50 -82.47 -17.12
C ALA A 427 50.14 -81.77 -17.37
N ARG A 428 49.29 -82.37 -18.21
CA ARG A 428 47.92 -81.86 -18.45
C ARG A 428 47.03 -81.91 -17.20
N MET A 429 47.10 -82.99 -16.41
CA MET A 429 46.33 -83.08 -15.16
C MET A 429 46.76 -82.00 -14.15
N VAL A 430 48.06 -81.73 -14.03
CA VAL A 430 48.59 -80.67 -13.17
C VAL A 430 48.17 -79.29 -13.68
N GLU A 431 48.28 -79.04 -14.99
CA GLU A 431 47.87 -77.78 -15.61
C GLU A 431 46.36 -77.52 -15.43
N CYS A 432 45.51 -78.51 -15.67
CA CYS A 432 44.07 -78.40 -15.45
C CYS A 432 43.73 -78.17 -13.97
N ALA A 433 44.40 -78.87 -13.05
CA ALA A 433 44.21 -78.71 -11.61
C ALA A 433 44.66 -77.33 -11.12
N GLN A 434 45.79 -76.80 -11.61
CA GLN A 434 46.27 -75.44 -11.32
C GLN A 434 45.36 -74.36 -11.92
N THR A 435 44.85 -74.57 -13.13
CA THR A 435 43.90 -73.66 -13.77
C THR A 435 42.60 -73.59 -12.96
N LEU A 436 42.13 -74.73 -12.45
CA LEU A 436 40.94 -74.79 -11.59
C LEU A 436 41.21 -74.12 -10.22
N ASP A 437 42.39 -74.31 -9.63
CA ASP A 437 42.79 -73.67 -8.35
C ASP A 437 42.92 -72.13 -8.47
N ASN A 438 43.29 -71.62 -9.64
CA ASN A 438 43.35 -70.17 -9.89
C ASN A 438 41.97 -69.51 -10.07
N VAL A 439 40.95 -70.29 -10.45
CA VAL A 439 39.57 -69.82 -10.65
C VAL A 439 38.73 -69.94 -9.37
N ILE A 440 39.14 -70.81 -8.45
CA ILE A 440 38.53 -71.08 -7.15
C ILE A 440 39.13 -70.17 -6.06
#